data_AF-A0A0F9M293-F1
#
_entry.id   AF-A0A0F9M293-F1
#
_cell.length_a   1.000
_cell.length_b   1.000
_cell.length_c   1.000
_cell.angle_alpha   90.00
_cell.angle_beta   90.00
_cell.angle_gamma   90.00
#
_symmetry.space_group_name_H-M   'P 1'
#
loop_
_entity.id
_entity.type
_entity.pdbx_description
1 polymer ?
#
loop_
_entity_poly.entity_id
_entity_poly.type
_entity_poly.pdbx_seq_one_letter_code
_entity_poly.pdbx_strand_id
1 'polypeptide(L)'
;MTFAEDIEEAVGKESIQAIVIGKLGDHWEEPSYDSRNIPRSKCVLVLNWEEARPLLNYEYDDGFGGADCHAIYVWTRTRVFFVSEYDGATGIASVPRNPIDVQPKMQ
;
A
#
# COMPACT_ATOMS: atom_id res chain seq x y z
N MET A 1 -9.73 -8.40 -7.74
CA MET A 1 -9.60 -7.06 -7.14
C MET A 1 -8.21 -6.58 -7.46
N THR A 2 -8.05 -5.35 -7.94
CA THR A 2 -6.71 -4.77 -8.16
C THR A 2 -6.16 -4.20 -6.85
N PHE A 3 -4.85 -4.00 -6.78
CA PHE A 3 -4.25 -3.40 -5.59
C PHE A 3 -4.76 -1.98 -5.34
N ALA A 4 -4.99 -1.19 -6.41
CA ALA A 4 -5.64 0.11 -6.29
C ALA A 4 -7.06 0.02 -5.72
N GLU A 5 -7.87 -0.96 -6.14
CA GLU A 5 -9.23 -1.18 -5.63
C GLU A 5 -9.22 -1.57 -4.15
N ASP A 6 -8.29 -2.42 -3.73
CA ASP A 6 -8.16 -2.83 -2.33
C ASP A 6 -7.73 -1.66 -1.43
N ILE A 7 -6.81 -0.80 -1.90
CA ILE A 7 -6.47 0.45 -1.21
C ILE A 7 -7.70 1.35 -1.06
N GLU A 8 -8.52 1.47 -2.11
CA GLU A 8 -9.76 2.25 -2.07
C GLU A 8 -10.77 1.66 -1.08
N GLU A 9 -10.91 0.33 -1.04
CA GLU A 9 -11.77 -0.38 -0.08
C GLU A 9 -11.29 -0.18 1.37
N ALA A 10 -10.00 -0.36 1.63
CA ALA A 10 -9.41 -0.18 2.96
C ALA A 10 -9.57 1.26 3.47
N VAL A 11 -9.40 2.25 2.59
CA VAL A 11 -9.60 3.68 2.90
C VAL A 11 -11.08 4.01 3.15
N GLY A 12 -11.99 3.35 2.45
CA GLY A 12 -13.43 3.51 2.59
C GLY A 12 -13.90 4.88 2.10
N LYS A 13 -14.47 5.70 3.00
CA LYS A 13 -15.13 6.98 2.63
C LYS A 13 -14.21 8.19 2.64
N GLU A 14 -12.98 8.07 3.16
CA GLU A 14 -12.04 9.19 3.15
C GLU A 14 -11.39 9.37 1.79
N SER A 15 -10.97 10.59 1.46
CA SER A 15 -10.18 10.84 0.26
C SER A 15 -8.69 10.61 0.54
N ILE A 16 -8.02 9.93 -0.38
CA ILE A 16 -6.57 9.77 -0.39
C ILE A 16 -5.94 11.13 -0.71
N GLN A 17 -5.12 11.65 0.21
CA GLN A 17 -4.45 12.95 0.07
C GLN A 17 -3.05 12.82 -0.52
N ALA A 18 -2.36 11.73 -0.19
CA ALA A 18 -1.01 11.46 -0.64
C ALA A 18 -0.70 9.97 -0.56
N ILE A 19 0.21 9.51 -1.40
CA ILE A 19 0.73 8.14 -1.38
C ILE A 19 2.22 8.11 -1.73
N VAL A 20 2.95 7.19 -1.12
CA VAL A 20 4.31 6.80 -1.51
C VAL A 20 4.29 5.33 -1.90
N ILE A 21 4.89 5.01 -3.05
CA ILE A 21 5.04 3.63 -3.56
C ILE A 21 6.48 3.15 -3.29
N GLY A 22 6.61 2.03 -2.59
CA GLY A 22 7.86 1.40 -2.17
C GLY A 22 8.28 0.23 -3.06
N LYS A 23 8.99 -0.75 -2.50
CA LYS A 23 9.45 -1.97 -3.18
C LYS A 23 8.27 -2.93 -3.40
N LEU A 24 8.30 -3.72 -4.48
CA LEU A 24 7.46 -4.89 -4.68
C LEU A 24 7.92 -6.05 -3.78
N GLY A 25 7.01 -6.57 -2.96
CA GLY A 25 7.20 -7.73 -2.08
C GLY A 25 8.17 -7.54 -0.90
N ASP A 26 8.19 -8.55 -0.02
CA ASP A 26 9.02 -8.60 1.20
C ASP A 26 10.22 -9.57 1.08
N HIS A 27 10.62 -9.92 -0.13
CA HIS A 27 11.69 -10.88 -0.30
C HIS A 27 13.07 -10.26 0.04
N TRP A 28 13.81 -10.99 0.88
CA TRP A 28 15.19 -10.75 1.31
C TRP A 28 16.22 -10.74 0.16
N GLU A 29 15.81 -11.12 -1.05
CA GLU A 29 16.65 -11.04 -2.25
C GLU A 29 16.52 -9.69 -2.96
N GLU A 30 17.57 -9.35 -3.71
CA GLU A 30 17.71 -8.08 -4.42
C GLU A 30 16.44 -7.75 -5.23
N PRO A 31 16.06 -6.45 -5.28
CA PRO A 31 14.85 -6.04 -5.98
C PRO A 31 14.91 -6.52 -7.43
N SER A 32 14.10 -7.52 -7.79
CA SER A 32 13.76 -7.72 -9.19
C SER A 32 13.12 -6.41 -9.63
N TYR A 33 13.73 -5.76 -10.61
CA TYR A 33 13.20 -4.54 -11.19
C TYR A 33 11.75 -4.82 -11.56
N ASP A 34 10.87 -4.10 -10.88
CA ASP A 34 9.41 -4.23 -10.86
C ASP A 34 8.80 -4.93 -12.09
N SER A 35 8.27 -6.15 -11.89
CA SER A 35 7.54 -6.90 -12.92
C SER A 35 6.23 -6.20 -13.33
N ARG A 36 5.77 -5.21 -12.56
CA ARG A 36 4.54 -4.46 -12.79
C ARG A 36 4.76 -3.15 -13.56
N ASN A 37 6.00 -2.84 -13.97
CA ASN A 37 6.36 -1.69 -14.81
C ASN A 37 6.09 -0.29 -14.22
N ILE A 38 6.04 -0.14 -12.90
CA ILE A 38 6.03 1.18 -12.24
C ILE A 38 7.38 1.87 -12.50
N PRO A 39 7.38 3.10 -13.06
CA PRO A 39 8.62 3.84 -13.27
C PRO A 39 9.33 4.09 -11.94
N ARG A 40 10.62 3.75 -11.86
CA ARG A 40 11.46 4.03 -10.68
C ARG A 40 11.45 5.50 -10.24
N SER A 41 11.27 6.42 -11.19
CA SER A 41 11.13 7.85 -10.92
C SER A 41 9.83 8.23 -10.21
N LYS A 42 8.87 7.31 -10.07
CA LYS A 42 7.62 7.48 -9.32
C LYS A 42 7.65 6.76 -7.97
N CYS A 43 8.60 5.86 -7.73
CA CYS A 43 8.80 5.22 -6.43
C CYS A 43 9.49 6.18 -5.44
N VAL A 44 9.21 6.02 -4.14
CA VAL A 44 9.80 6.82 -3.04
C VAL A 44 9.51 8.33 -3.16
N LEU A 45 8.54 8.70 -3.99
CA LEU A 45 8.02 10.07 -4.10
C LEU A 45 6.63 10.16 -3.50
N VAL A 46 6.32 11.33 -2.96
CA VAL A 46 4.95 11.68 -2.58
C VAL A 46 4.18 12.00 -3.84
N LEU A 47 3.17 11.19 -4.14
CA LEU A 47 2.27 11.34 -5.28
C LEU A 47 0.86 11.68 -4.78
N ASN A 48 0.06 12.30 -5.64
CA ASN A 48 -1.39 12.33 -5.44
C ASN A 48 -2.02 11.02 -5.96
N TRP A 49 -3.29 10.77 -5.59
CA TRP A 49 -3.96 9.52 -5.97
C TRP A 49 -4.21 9.41 -7.47
N GLU A 50 -4.51 10.51 -8.18
CA GLU A 50 -4.75 10.49 -9.61
C GLU A 50 -3.51 10.01 -10.40
N GLU A 51 -2.32 10.43 -9.97
CA GLU A 51 -1.05 9.98 -10.55
C GLU A 51 -0.70 8.52 -10.18
N ALA A 52 -0.99 8.10 -8.95
CA ALA A 52 -0.56 6.81 -8.42
C ALA A 52 -1.52 5.67 -8.74
N ARG A 53 -2.83 5.93 -8.76
CA ARG A 53 -3.89 4.93 -9.01
C ARG A 53 -3.63 4.08 -10.25
N PRO A 54 -3.31 4.63 -11.44
CA PRO A 54 -3.05 3.80 -12.62
C PRO A 54 -1.79 2.94 -12.49
N LEU A 55 -0.80 3.35 -11.68
CA LEU A 55 0.43 2.58 -11.43
C LEU A 55 0.18 1.36 -10.54
N LEU A 56 -0.83 1.45 -9.65
CA LEU A 56 -1.22 0.39 -8.72
C LEU A 56 -2.40 -0.43 -9.24
N ASN A 57 -2.87 -0.17 -10.46
CA ASN A 57 -4.00 -0.85 -11.06
C ASN A 57 -3.58 -2.18 -11.71
N TYR A 58 -3.11 -3.11 -10.90
CA TYR A 58 -2.78 -4.49 -11.28
C TYR A 58 -3.41 -5.48 -10.30
N GLU A 59 -3.70 -6.68 -10.78
CA GLU A 59 -4.15 -7.79 -9.92
C GLU A 59 -3.01 -8.27 -9.04
N TYR A 60 -3.26 -8.55 -7.76
CA TYR A 60 -2.26 -9.08 -6.84
C TYR A 60 -2.88 -10.19 -5.99
N ASP A 61 -2.06 -11.08 -5.46
CA ASP A 61 -2.49 -12.10 -4.50
C ASP A 61 -2.47 -11.53 -3.07
N ASP A 62 -3.65 -11.43 -2.45
CA ASP A 62 -3.86 -11.07 -1.04
C ASP A 62 -3.90 -12.31 -0.12
N GLY A 63 -3.76 -13.51 -0.70
CA GLY A 63 -3.76 -14.81 -0.02
C GLY A 63 -2.39 -15.22 0.52
N PHE A 64 -2.13 -16.54 0.56
CA PHE A 64 -0.90 -17.12 1.10
C PHE A 64 0.18 -17.28 0.01
N GLY A 65 1.31 -16.60 0.17
CA GLY A 65 2.43 -16.71 -0.79
C GLY A 65 3.50 -15.63 -0.65
N GLY A 66 3.32 -14.69 0.28
CA GLY A 66 4.14 -13.48 0.42
C GLY A 66 3.52 -12.30 -0.34
N ALA A 67 3.99 -11.09 -0.04
CA ALA A 67 3.44 -9.88 -0.65
C ALA A 67 3.71 -9.81 -2.17
N ASP A 68 2.68 -10.01 -2.98
CA ASP A 68 2.68 -9.79 -4.44
C ASP A 68 2.30 -8.34 -4.82
N CYS A 69 2.56 -7.39 -3.91
CA CYS A 69 2.20 -5.99 -4.08
C CYS A 69 3.33 -5.05 -3.63
N HIS A 70 3.20 -3.79 -4.02
CA HIS A 70 4.14 -2.76 -3.60
C HIS A 70 3.87 -2.32 -2.16
N ALA A 71 4.92 -2.18 -1.36
CA ALA A 71 4.81 -1.46 -0.09
C ALA A 71 4.27 -0.04 -0.36
N ILE A 72 3.38 0.44 0.50
CA ILE A 72 2.79 1.76 0.38
C ILE A 72 2.73 2.47 1.73
N TYR A 73 2.76 3.79 1.66
CA TYR A 73 2.17 4.64 2.70
C TYR A 73 1.10 5.50 2.05
N VAL A 74 -0.13 5.41 2.54
CA VAL A 74 -1.28 6.18 2.04
C VAL A 74 -1.80 7.08 3.15
N TRP A 75 -1.84 8.38 2.92
CA TRP A 75 -2.36 9.34 3.89
C TRP A 75 -3.77 9.78 3.49
N THR A 76 -4.68 9.72 4.46
CA THR A 76 -5.98 10.38 4.40
C THR A 76 -6.01 11.55 5.37
N ARG A 77 -7.20 12.14 5.59
CA ARG A 77 -7.35 13.20 6.58
C ARG A 77 -7.02 12.69 7.99
N THR A 78 -7.43 11.46 8.34
CA THR A 78 -7.31 10.96 9.72
C THR A 78 -6.39 9.77 9.91
N ARG A 79 -5.98 9.07 8.85
CA ARG A 79 -5.21 7.81 8.96
C ARG A 79 -4.02 7.75 8.01
N VAL A 80 -3.12 6.82 8.33
CA VAL A 80 -2.08 6.31 7.44
C VAL A 80 -2.33 4.83 7.22
N PHE A 81 -2.36 4.38 5.97
CA PHE A 81 -2.50 3.00 5.57
C PHE A 81 -1.19 2.48 5.00
N PHE A 82 -0.91 1.19 5.21
CA PHE A 82 0.30 0.53 4.75
C PHE A 82 0.04 -0.97 4.56
N VAL A 83 0.84 -1.62 3.73
CA VAL A 83 0.79 -3.08 3.56
C VAL A 83 1.30 -3.74 4.84
N SER A 84 0.53 -4.71 5.33
CA SER A 84 0.94 -5.68 6.34
C SER A 84 1.06 -7.05 5.67
N GLU A 85 2.15 -7.74 5.97
CA GLU A 85 2.35 -9.14 5.58
C GLU A 85 2.62 -9.95 6.86
N TYR A 86 1.98 -11.11 6.98
CA TYR A 86 2.24 -12.05 8.06
C TYR A 86 1.95 -13.48 7.62
N ASP A 87 2.96 -14.34 7.72
CA ASP A 87 2.87 -15.79 7.42
C ASP A 87 2.30 -16.07 6.01
N GLY A 88 2.75 -15.28 5.03
CA GLY A 88 2.35 -15.36 3.64
C GLY A 88 1.08 -14.60 3.31
N ALA A 89 0.28 -14.15 4.29
CA ALA A 89 -0.96 -13.41 4.10
C ALA A 89 -0.70 -11.92 3.97
N THR A 90 -1.28 -11.28 2.95
CA THR A 90 -1.09 -9.85 2.66
C THR A 90 -2.39 -9.08 2.90
N GLY A 91 -2.29 -7.89 3.49
CA GLY A 91 -3.44 -7.02 3.70
C GLY A 91 -3.06 -5.56 3.90
N ILE A 92 -4.06 -4.69 4.05
CA ILE A 92 -3.87 -3.25 4.25
C ILE A 92 -4.22 -2.88 5.70
N ALA A 93 -3.18 -2.55 6.45
CA ALA A 93 -3.25 -2.07 7.82
C ALA A 93 -3.38 -0.54 7.88
N SER A 94 -3.77 -0.02 9.04
CA SER A 94 -3.80 1.44 9.25
C SER A 94 -3.70 1.88 10.70
N VAL A 95 -3.12 3.07 10.87
CA VAL A 95 -2.95 3.77 12.14
C VAL A 95 -3.50 5.20 12.06
N PRO A 96 -3.79 5.87 13.18
CA PRO A 96 -4.08 7.31 13.16
C PRO A 96 -2.93 8.10 12.55
N ARG A 97 -3.26 9.15 11.79
CA ARG A 97 -2.27 10.03 11.16
C ARG A 97 -1.49 10.85 12.19
N ASN A 98 -2.14 11.24 13.27
CA ASN A 98 -1.56 12.01 14.36
C ASN A 98 -1.86 11.31 15.69
N PRO A 99 -1.09 11.58 16.76
CA PRO A 99 -1.40 11.10 18.09
C PRO A 99 -2.81 11.51 18.53
N ILE A 100 -3.60 10.52 18.94
CA ILE A 100 -4.96 10.68 19.48
C ILE A 100 -5.17 9.64 20.57
N ASP A 101 -6.12 9.88 21.47
CA ASP A 101 -6.58 8.87 22.40
C ASP A 101 -7.35 7.78 21.63
N VAL A 102 -6.75 6.61 21.51
CA VAL A 102 -7.34 5.46 20.80
C VAL A 102 -6.82 4.15 21.38
N GLN A 103 -7.64 3.10 21.33
CA GLN A 103 -7.19 1.74 21.63
C GLN A 103 -6.42 1.19 20.41
N PRO A 104 -5.14 0.80 20.53
CA PRO A 104 -4.41 0.16 19.45
C PRO A 104 -5.03 -1.19 19.08
N LYS A 105 -4.99 -1.53 17.79
CA LYS A 105 -5.35 -2.85 17.27
C LYS A 105 -4.08 -3.62 16.91
N MET A 106 -4.08 -4.92 17.18
CA MET A 106 -3.10 -5.84 16.59
C MET A 106 -3.51 -6.07 15.14
N GLN A 107 -2.53 -5.95 14.23
CA GLN A 107 -2.66 -6.13 12.79
C GLN A 107 -1.87 -7.38 12.43
#